data_AF-A0AAP8HU54-F1
#
_entry.id   AF-A0AAP8HU54-F1
#
_cell.length_a   1.000
_cell.length_b   1.000
_cell.length_c   1.000
_cell.angle_alpha   90.00
_cell.angle_beta   90.00
_cell.angle_gamma   90.00
#
_symmetry.space_group_name_H-M   'P 1'
#
loop_
_entity.id
_entity.type
_entity.pdbx_description
1 polymer ?
#
loop_
_entity_poly.entity_id
_entity_poly.type
_entity_poly.pdbx_seq_one_letter_code
_entity_poly.pdbx_strand_id
1 'polypeptide(L)'
;IEGLLSVVVLTIWWLVISDRPEEARWLPAKERDYLLTELARERKAREGRVPAAKAPLKAVFRNKGLMRLVVLNFFYQTGDYGYTLWLPTSLKDLAGGSMANVGVLAILPFVAPLAGIYVISMFSDR
;
A
#
# COMPACT_ATOMS: atom_id res chain seq x y z
N ILE A 1 17.53 -18.21 -17.05
CA ILE A 1 16.74 -18.45 -15.80
C ILE A 1 16.05 -17.14 -15.33
N GLU A 2 15.99 -16.08 -16.15
CA GLU A 2 15.47 -14.75 -15.76
C GLU A 2 13.94 -14.59 -15.89
N GLY A 3 13.17 -15.53 -15.38
CA GLY A 3 11.71 -15.44 -15.43
C GLY A 3 10.98 -16.56 -14.71
N LEU A 4 11.69 -17.61 -14.33
CA LEU A 4 11.14 -18.74 -13.59
C LEU A 4 10.52 -18.28 -12.27
N LEU A 5 11.19 -17.39 -11.53
CA LEU A 5 10.67 -16.79 -10.31
C LEU A 5 9.36 -16.04 -10.55
N SER A 6 9.29 -15.20 -11.58
CA SER A 6 8.08 -14.47 -11.93
C SER A 6 6.93 -15.40 -12.32
N VAL A 7 7.21 -16.46 -13.09
CA VAL A 7 6.22 -17.47 -13.49
C VAL A 7 5.70 -18.24 -12.28
N VAL A 8 6.57 -18.63 -11.35
CA VAL A 8 6.18 -19.30 -10.10
C VAL A 8 5.27 -18.41 -9.27
N VAL A 9 5.65 -17.14 -9.05
CA VAL A 9 4.84 -16.18 -8.28
C VAL A 9 3.50 -15.94 -8.96
N LEU A 10 3.47 -15.76 -10.29
CA LEU A 10 2.24 -15.58 -11.05
C LEU A 10 1.31 -16.80 -10.94
N THR A 11 1.88 -17.99 -11.01
CA THR A 11 1.11 -19.25 -10.91
C THR A 11 0.49 -19.38 -9.53
N ILE A 12 1.25 -19.11 -8.46
CA ILE A 12 0.72 -19.12 -7.09
C ILE A 12 -0.38 -18.06 -6.94
N TRP A 13 -0.12 -16.83 -7.41
CA TRP A 13 -1.10 -15.74 -7.36
C TRP A 13 -2.39 -16.13 -8.07
N TRP A 14 -2.31 -16.70 -9.28
CA TRP A 14 -3.47 -17.13 -10.07
C TRP A 14 -4.31 -18.20 -9.36
N LEU A 15 -3.68 -19.10 -8.59
CA LEU A 15 -4.38 -20.15 -7.86
C LEU A 15 -5.02 -19.67 -6.55
N VAL A 16 -4.50 -18.60 -5.96
CA VAL A 16 -4.91 -18.11 -4.63
C VAL A 16 -5.83 -16.89 -4.70
N ILE A 17 -5.69 -16.07 -5.74
CA ILE A 17 -6.45 -14.83 -5.90
C ILE A 17 -7.95 -15.12 -6.01
N SER A 18 -8.76 -14.32 -5.34
CA SER A 18 -10.21 -14.37 -5.44
C SER A 18 -10.74 -12.94 -5.27
N ASP A 19 -11.46 -12.43 -6.27
CA ASP A 19 -11.95 -11.05 -6.26
C ASP A 19 -13.08 -10.84 -5.24
N ARG A 20 -13.74 -11.92 -4.83
CA ARG A 20 -14.87 -11.90 -3.90
C ARG A 20 -14.71 -12.97 -2.82
N PRO A 21 -15.14 -12.68 -1.57
CA PRO A 21 -15.14 -13.67 -0.49
C PRO A 21 -15.95 -14.93 -0.84
N GLU A 22 -16.98 -14.79 -1.69
CA GLU A 22 -17.85 -15.89 -2.15
C GLU A 22 -17.09 -16.92 -3.00
N GLU A 23 -16.07 -16.47 -3.74
CA GLU A 23 -15.28 -17.27 -4.68
C GLU A 23 -13.99 -17.81 -4.03
N ALA A 24 -13.64 -17.29 -2.84
CA ALA A 24 -12.43 -17.63 -2.11
C ALA A 24 -12.49 -19.05 -1.53
N ARG A 25 -11.88 -20.01 -2.23
CA ARG A 25 -11.84 -21.43 -1.83
C ARG A 25 -11.00 -21.70 -0.58
N TRP A 26 -10.10 -20.78 -0.22
CA TRP A 26 -9.21 -20.89 0.93
C TRP A 26 -9.83 -20.34 2.23
N LEU A 27 -10.96 -19.62 2.14
CA LEU A 27 -11.55 -18.93 3.27
C LEU A 27 -12.53 -19.84 4.04
N PRO A 28 -12.40 -19.96 5.38
CA PRO A 28 -13.34 -20.73 6.19
C PRO A 28 -14.77 -20.20 6.07
N ALA A 29 -15.77 -21.10 6.06
CA ALA A 29 -17.17 -20.74 5.89
C ALA A 29 -17.65 -19.67 6.90
N LYS A 30 -17.20 -19.76 8.16
CA LYS A 30 -17.54 -18.79 9.21
C LYS A 30 -17.02 -17.38 8.92
N GLU A 31 -15.77 -17.25 8.47
CA GLU A 31 -15.17 -15.96 8.14
C GLU A 31 -15.78 -15.37 6.88
N ARG A 32 -16.02 -16.22 5.87
CA ARG A 32 -16.74 -15.82 4.67
C ARG A 32 -18.11 -15.23 5.00
N ASP A 33 -18.90 -15.94 5.79
CA ASP A 33 -20.26 -15.50 6.13
C ASP A 33 -20.25 -14.21 6.97
N TYR A 34 -19.25 -14.04 7.85
CA TYR A 34 -19.01 -12.78 8.56
C TYR A 34 -18.70 -11.63 7.59
N LEU A 35 -17.74 -11.80 6.67
CA LEU A 35 -17.36 -10.78 5.69
C LEU A 35 -18.54 -10.40 4.78
N LEU A 36 -19.32 -11.38 4.32
CA LEU A 36 -20.50 -11.14 3.48
C LEU A 36 -21.57 -10.33 4.24
N THR A 37 -21.77 -10.66 5.51
CA THR A 37 -22.74 -9.94 6.36
C THR A 37 -22.29 -8.48 6.58
N GLU A 38 -21.01 -8.26 6.86
CA GLU A 38 -20.48 -6.90 7.06
C GLU A 38 -20.49 -6.08 5.76
N LEU A 39 -20.07 -6.68 4.64
CA LEU A 39 -20.15 -6.06 3.31
C LEU A 39 -21.59 -5.66 2.95
N ALA A 40 -22.56 -6.53 3.25
CA ALA A 40 -23.98 -6.22 3.03
C ALA A 40 -24.45 -5.06 3.93
N ARG A 41 -24.00 -5.00 5.19
CA ARG A 41 -24.30 -3.89 6.11
C ARG A 41 -23.72 -2.58 5.59
N GLU A 42 -22.46 -2.58 5.14
CA GLU A 42 -21.82 -1.40 4.56
C GLU A 42 -22.51 -0.91 3.29
N ARG A 43 -22.90 -1.83 2.40
CA ARG A 43 -23.64 -1.48 1.17
C ARG A 43 -24.96 -0.79 1.52
N LYS A 44 -25.74 -1.34 2.43
CA LYS A 44 -27.00 -0.73 2.92
C LYS A 44 -26.77 0.64 3.56
N ALA A 45 -25.72 0.81 4.35
CA ALA A 45 -25.37 2.10 4.93
C ALA A 45 -24.98 3.16 3.86
N ARG A 46 -24.53 2.73 2.68
CA ARG A 46 -24.13 3.59 1.57
C ARG A 46 -25.22 3.82 0.51
N GLU A 47 -26.32 3.04 0.52
CA GLU A 47 -27.42 3.11 -0.47
C GLU A 47 -28.11 4.50 -0.55
N GLY A 48 -27.99 5.33 0.49
CA GLY A 48 -28.47 6.72 0.48
C GLY A 48 -27.51 7.75 -0.12
N ARG A 49 -26.31 7.34 -0.57
CA ARG A 49 -25.29 8.24 -1.15
C ARG A 49 -25.23 8.05 -2.67
N VAL A 50 -24.86 9.10 -3.39
CA VAL A 50 -24.70 9.06 -4.87
C VAL A 50 -23.80 7.88 -5.25
N PRO A 51 -24.24 6.97 -6.14
CA PRO A 51 -23.42 5.85 -6.59
C PRO A 51 -22.08 6.36 -7.12
N ALA A 52 -20.96 5.75 -6.70
CA ALA A 52 -19.62 6.16 -7.13
C ALA A 52 -19.48 6.21 -8.66
N ALA A 53 -20.17 5.32 -9.37
CA ALA A 53 -20.21 5.26 -10.84
C ALA A 53 -20.87 6.48 -11.52
N LYS A 54 -21.62 7.31 -10.79
CA LYS A 54 -22.27 8.53 -11.30
C LYS A 54 -21.78 9.80 -10.59
N ALA A 55 -20.73 9.70 -9.78
CA ALA A 55 -20.20 10.86 -9.07
C ALA A 55 -19.51 11.80 -10.10
N PRO A 56 -19.92 13.08 -10.20
CA PRO A 56 -19.26 14.01 -11.09
C PRO A 56 -17.83 14.24 -10.62
N LEU A 57 -16.86 14.37 -11.54
CA LEU A 57 -15.45 14.61 -11.19
C LEU A 57 -15.28 15.82 -10.26
N LYS A 58 -16.13 16.85 -10.42
CA LYS A 58 -16.17 18.02 -9.53
C LYS A 58 -16.52 17.68 -8.07
N ALA A 59 -17.29 16.62 -7.82
CA ALA A 59 -17.57 16.16 -6.45
C ALA A 59 -16.36 15.55 -5.76
N VAL A 60 -15.42 14.99 -6.54
CA VAL A 60 -14.14 14.45 -6.02
C VAL A 60 -13.30 15.60 -5.45
N PHE A 61 -13.10 16.67 -6.21
CA PHE A 61 -12.38 17.87 -5.75
C PHE A 61 -13.08 18.62 -4.61
N ARG A 62 -14.41 18.46 -4.47
CA ARG A 62 -15.17 19.05 -3.35
C ARG A 62 -15.05 18.25 -2.06
N ASN A 63 -14.54 17.02 -2.11
CA ASN A 63 -14.30 16.21 -0.92
C ASN A 63 -13.06 16.71 -0.18
N LYS A 64 -13.28 17.49 0.89
CA LYS A 64 -12.21 18.04 1.73
C LYS A 64 -11.29 16.97 2.32
N GLY A 65 -11.82 15.79 2.67
CA GLY A 65 -11.03 14.67 3.19
C GLY A 65 -10.06 14.14 2.15
N LEU A 66 -10.56 13.90 0.94
CA LEU A 66 -9.72 13.49 -0.18
C LEU A 66 -8.65 14.53 -0.51
N MET A 67 -9.01 15.81 -0.52
CA MET A 67 -8.03 16.86 -0.84
C MET A 67 -6.92 16.98 0.20
N ARG A 68 -7.23 16.75 1.47
CA ARG A 68 -6.18 16.62 2.51
C ARG A 68 -5.25 15.45 2.23
N LEU A 69 -5.77 14.28 1.84
CA LEU A 69 -4.96 13.12 1.47
C LEU A 69 -4.09 13.40 0.24
N VAL A 70 -4.63 14.09 -0.77
CA VAL A 70 -3.85 14.47 -1.97
C VAL A 70 -2.71 15.41 -1.62
N VAL A 71 -2.96 16.44 -0.81
CA VAL A 71 -1.92 17.39 -0.39
C VAL A 71 -0.87 16.68 0.47
N LEU A 72 -1.30 15.84 1.41
CA LEU A 72 -0.39 15.03 2.22
C LEU A 72 0.49 14.13 1.34
N ASN A 73 -0.11 13.43 0.38
CA ASN A 73 0.60 12.57 -0.56
C ASN A 73 1.56 13.37 -1.45
N PHE A 74 1.19 14.58 -1.87
CA PHE A 74 2.07 15.45 -2.64
C PHE A 74 3.35 15.82 -1.88
N PHE A 75 3.22 16.22 -0.61
CA PHE A 75 4.37 16.51 0.24
C PHE A 75 5.21 15.25 0.53
N TYR A 76 4.55 14.12 0.77
CA TYR A 76 5.22 12.83 0.94
C TYR A 76 6.06 12.47 -0.29
N GLN A 77 5.47 12.50 -1.49
CA GLN A 77 6.19 12.19 -2.73
C GLN A 77 7.33 13.19 -2.99
N THR A 78 7.13 14.47 -2.70
CA THR A 78 8.19 15.48 -2.85
C THR A 78 9.38 15.16 -1.94
N GLY A 79 9.11 14.80 -0.68
CA GLY A 79 10.15 14.36 0.26
C GLY A 79 10.84 13.07 -0.17
N ASP A 80 10.08 12.09 -0.65
CA ASP A 80 10.59 10.79 -1.11
C ASP A 80 11.52 10.92 -2.33
N TYR A 81 11.16 11.75 -3.30
CA TYR A 81 12.03 12.05 -4.45
C TYR A 81 13.28 12.81 -4.04
N GLY A 82 13.17 13.81 -3.16
CA GLY A 82 14.33 14.53 -2.64
C GLY A 82 15.29 13.59 -1.90
N TYR A 83 14.73 12.71 -1.07
CA TYR A 83 15.45 11.65 -0.38
C TYR A 83 16.17 10.72 -1.36
N THR A 84 15.46 10.18 -2.35
CA THR A 84 16.03 9.23 -3.33
C THR A 84 17.15 9.83 -4.16
N LEU A 85 17.03 11.11 -4.53
CA LEU A 85 18.05 11.80 -5.34
C LEU A 85 19.30 12.17 -4.54
N TRP A 86 19.15 12.58 -3.28
CA TRP A 86 20.25 13.10 -2.47
C TRP A 86 20.84 12.10 -1.48
N LEU A 87 20.16 10.99 -1.22
CA LEU A 87 20.68 9.91 -0.38
C LEU A 87 22.00 9.35 -0.93
N PRO A 88 22.12 8.98 -2.23
CA PRO A 88 23.36 8.35 -2.72
C PRO A 88 24.56 9.30 -2.66
N THR A 89 24.34 10.59 -2.97
CA THR A 89 25.38 11.62 -2.89
C THR A 89 25.81 11.88 -1.45
N SER A 90 24.86 12.05 -0.54
CA SER A 90 25.14 12.26 0.88
C SER A 90 25.87 11.07 1.50
N LEU A 91 25.46 9.84 1.15
CA LEU A 91 26.13 8.63 1.62
C LEU A 91 27.52 8.47 1.04
N LYS A 92 27.77 8.87 -0.21
CA LYS A 92 29.10 8.83 -0.83
C LYS A 92 30.07 9.77 -0.11
N ASP A 93 29.62 10.95 0.27
CA ASP A 93 30.41 11.93 1.02
C ASP A 93 30.72 11.42 2.44
N LEU A 94 29.76 10.79 3.10
CA LEU A 94 29.91 10.18 4.43
C LEU A 94 30.80 8.92 4.44
N ALA A 95 30.75 8.11 3.38
CA ALA A 95 31.48 6.84 3.29
C ALA A 95 32.94 6.98 2.82
N GLY A 96 33.43 8.21 2.58
CA GLY A 96 34.81 8.47 2.15
C GLY A 96 35.19 7.77 0.83
N GLY A 97 34.23 7.50 -0.04
CA GLY A 97 34.46 6.85 -1.35
C GLY A 97 34.46 5.32 -1.34
N SER A 98 34.28 4.64 -0.21
CA SER A 98 34.14 3.16 -0.17
C SER A 98 32.74 2.71 -0.57
N MET A 99 32.59 2.11 -1.76
CA MET A 99 31.30 1.61 -2.28
C MET A 99 30.62 0.56 -1.39
N ALA A 100 31.39 -0.28 -0.69
CA ALA A 100 30.83 -1.29 0.21
C ALA A 100 30.12 -0.65 1.42
N ASN A 101 30.70 0.42 1.98
CA ASN A 101 30.12 1.12 3.12
C ASN A 101 28.88 1.94 2.73
N VAL A 102 28.86 2.51 1.51
CA VAL A 102 27.67 3.18 0.96
C VAL A 102 26.48 2.22 0.88
N GLY A 103 26.72 0.98 0.42
CA GLY A 103 25.66 -0.04 0.32
C GLY A 103 25.05 -0.40 1.67
N VAL A 104 25.87 -0.62 2.70
CA VAL A 104 25.38 -0.93 4.06
C VAL A 104 24.61 0.23 4.67
N LEU A 105 25.10 1.46 4.52
CA LEU A 105 24.43 2.66 5.03
C LEU A 105 23.12 2.97 4.27
N ALA A 106 23.04 2.61 2.98
CA ALA A 106 21.83 2.80 2.18
C ALA A 106 20.69 1.87 2.60
N ILE A 107 20.99 0.66 3.11
CA ILE A 107 19.96 -0.31 3.53
C ILE A 107 19.19 0.18 4.76
N LEU A 108 19.86 0.84 5.70
CA LEU A 108 19.26 1.26 6.98
C LEU A 108 17.98 2.10 6.81
N PRO A 109 17.98 3.16 5.98
CA PRO A 109 16.76 3.90 5.69
C PRO A 109 15.65 3.13 4.98
N PHE A 110 15.94 2.06 4.24
CA PHE A 110 14.90 1.25 3.58
C PHE A 110 14.31 0.22 4.55
N VAL A 111 15.10 -0.23 5.54
CA VAL A 111 14.62 -1.13 6.61
C VAL A 111 13.79 -0.39 7.65
N ALA A 112 14.08 0.89 7.91
CA ALA A 112 13.33 1.69 8.88
C ALA A 112 11.81 1.79 8.57
N PRO A 113 11.37 2.05 7.32
CA PRO A 113 9.96 1.97 6.91
C PRO A 113 9.35 0.59 7.11
N LEU A 114 10.09 -0.50 6.87
CA LEU A 114 9.57 -1.86 7.10
C LEU A 114 9.20 -2.07 8.57
N ALA A 115 10.09 -1.67 9.49
CA ALA A 115 9.81 -1.72 10.92
C ALA A 115 8.67 -0.75 11.30
N GLY A 116 8.66 0.45 10.73
CA GLY A 116 7.64 1.46 10.96
C GLY A 116 6.24 0.99 10.56
N ILE A 117 6.09 0.38 9.38
CA ILE A 117 4.82 -0.18 8.92
C ILE A 117 4.33 -1.25 9.90
N TYR A 118 5.20 -2.19 10.30
CA TYR A 118 4.82 -3.24 11.24
C TYR A 118 4.33 -2.66 12.58
N VAL A 119 5.05 -1.70 13.16
CA VAL A 119 4.68 -1.07 14.43
C VAL A 119 3.37 -0.30 14.30
N ILE A 120 3.22 0.51 13.25
CA ILE A 120 2.00 1.32 13.03
C ILE A 120 0.79 0.42 12.77
N SER A 121 0.93 -0.66 12.00
CA SER A 121 -0.14 -1.64 11.78
C SER A 121 -0.63 -2.25 13.10
N MET A 122 0.28 -2.63 14.00
CA MET A 122 -0.11 -3.15 15.32
C MET A 122 -0.88 -2.13 16.17
N PHE A 123 -0.56 -0.84 16.04
CA PHE A 123 -1.30 0.22 16.74
C PHE A 123 -2.63 0.58 16.05
N SER A 124 -2.71 0.46 14.73
CA SER A 124 -3.92 0.78 13.96
C SER A 124 -4.99 -0.32 14.04
N ASP A 125 -4.59 -1.57 14.29
CA ASP A 125 -5.51 -2.70 14.43
C ASP A 125 -6.16 -2.76 15.82
N ARG A 126 -5.72 -1.92 16.77
CA ARG A 126 -6.33 -1.73 18.10
C ARG A 126 -7.29 -0.55 18.11
#